data_AF-A0A960K449-F1
#
_entry.id   AF-A0A960K449-F1
#
_cell.length_a   1.000
_cell.length_b   1.000
_cell.length_c   1.000
_cell.angle_alpha   90.00
_cell.angle_beta   90.00
_cell.angle_gamma   90.00
#
_symmetry.space_group_name_H-M   'P 1'
#
loop_
_entity.id
_entity.type
_entity.pdbx_description
1 polymer ?
#
loop_
_entity_poly.entity_id
_entity_poly.type
_entity_poly.pdbx_seq_one_letter_code
_entity_poly.pdbx_strand_id
1 'polypeptide(L)'
;MLRFTMAWVALLLAAASWAQAPLALDSSCTVTVGNQTAFVRPDGTFLIRNIAVFQSRDTGVAPQLYRVRATCLRGGVMETGQSAFFSLRPTQTTFIAAVLPTALDPIPVSVAAAAPVDALAVGDTAQVQVLASFAEGGSEDVTLRAAGTTYLSTNPRLLTVTQDGLVTGVNTSETPQMGTIVVLNEGNLATIDFKSFGPSNDFDNDGMPNDWEDLFGLDKFSDDADGDLDGDGLTNLEEFRRGTLPNDPDTDRDGVPDGLDGDPLHPEESPPTVLIASPGDGGTLLEGQTFNFAVDAQDDGLLA
;
A
#
# COMPACT_ATOMS: atom_id res chain seq x y z
N MET A 1 -4.60 -24.05 67.72
CA MET A 1 -4.60 -24.39 66.28
C MET A 1 -3.67 -23.42 65.57
N LEU A 2 -2.40 -23.80 65.34
CA LEU A 2 -1.44 -23.04 64.53
C LEU A 2 -1.70 -23.37 63.05
N ARG A 3 -1.87 -22.34 62.21
CA ARG A 3 -1.95 -22.49 60.74
C ARG A 3 -0.57 -22.23 60.14
N PHE A 4 0.01 -23.24 59.51
CA PHE A 4 1.22 -23.13 58.68
C PHE A 4 0.83 -22.63 57.28
N THR A 5 1.43 -21.53 56.84
CA THR A 5 1.40 -21.08 55.45
C THR A 5 2.68 -21.53 54.76
N MET A 6 2.56 -22.42 53.77
CA MET A 6 3.66 -22.93 52.95
C MET A 6 3.85 -21.96 51.77
N ALA A 7 4.97 -21.24 51.75
CA ALA A 7 5.36 -20.40 50.61
C ALA A 7 6.08 -21.25 49.56
N TRP A 8 5.51 -21.34 48.36
CA TRP A 8 6.14 -21.93 47.19
C TRP A 8 7.13 -20.93 46.60
N VAL A 9 8.42 -21.22 46.68
CA VAL A 9 9.46 -20.47 45.95
C VAL A 9 9.52 -21.05 44.53
N ALA A 10 8.96 -20.32 43.56
CA ALA A 10 9.16 -20.63 42.15
C ALA A 10 10.58 -20.22 41.75
N LEU A 11 11.43 -21.20 41.48
CA LEU A 11 12.79 -21.00 40.99
C LEU A 11 12.71 -20.66 39.50
N LEU A 12 12.87 -19.38 39.15
CA LEU A 12 13.06 -18.92 37.78
C LEU A 12 14.43 -19.39 37.27
N LEU A 13 14.46 -20.48 36.50
CA LEU A 13 15.62 -20.89 35.72
C LEU A 13 15.76 -19.94 34.53
N ALA A 14 16.61 -18.92 34.66
CA ALA A 14 17.09 -18.16 33.52
C ALA A 14 17.94 -19.09 32.64
N ALA A 15 17.46 -19.38 31.43
CA ALA A 15 18.26 -20.06 30.42
C ALA A 15 19.42 -19.14 30.03
N ALA A 16 20.64 -19.46 30.51
CA ALA A 16 21.84 -18.79 30.05
C ALA A 16 22.03 -19.12 28.55
N SER A 17 21.87 -18.12 27.69
CA SER A 17 22.27 -18.20 26.30
C SER A 17 23.80 -18.18 26.23
N TRP A 18 24.39 -19.33 25.91
CA TRP A 18 25.83 -19.41 25.69
C TRP A 18 26.11 -18.74 24.35
N ALA A 19 26.83 -17.62 24.36
CA ALA A 19 27.26 -16.96 23.13
C ALA A 19 28.16 -17.93 22.34
N GLN A 20 27.72 -18.34 21.16
CA GLN A 20 28.51 -19.19 20.27
C GLN A 20 29.73 -18.41 19.78
N ALA A 21 30.90 -19.04 19.80
CA ALA A 21 32.10 -18.44 19.23
C ALA A 21 31.92 -18.24 17.71
N PRO A 22 32.41 -17.13 17.14
CA PRO A 22 32.36 -16.92 15.69
C PRO A 22 33.04 -18.06 14.92
N LEU A 23 32.50 -18.38 13.75
CA LEU A 23 33.12 -19.29 12.79
C LEU A 23 34.41 -18.67 12.28
N ALA A 24 35.55 -19.32 12.57
CA ALA A 24 36.84 -18.90 12.06
C ALA A 24 36.90 -19.15 10.55
N LEU A 25 37.13 -18.09 9.78
CA LEU A 25 37.32 -18.21 8.32
C LEU A 25 38.81 -18.35 8.00
N ASP A 26 39.15 -19.29 7.12
CA ASP A 26 40.50 -19.48 6.59
C ASP A 26 40.46 -20.14 5.20
N SER A 27 41.60 -20.63 4.70
CA SER A 27 41.71 -21.27 3.37
C SER A 27 40.85 -22.52 3.15
N SER A 28 40.23 -23.08 4.19
CA SER A 28 39.25 -24.16 4.08
C SER A 28 37.83 -23.67 3.72
N CYS A 29 37.62 -22.35 3.70
CA CYS A 29 36.31 -21.74 3.55
C CYS A 29 36.11 -21.10 2.17
N THR A 30 34.90 -21.26 1.66
CA THR A 30 34.35 -20.47 0.55
C THR A 30 33.22 -19.60 1.09
N VAL A 31 33.14 -18.35 0.64
CA VAL A 31 32.10 -17.41 1.05
C VAL A 31 31.31 -16.89 -0.14
N THR A 32 30.02 -16.63 0.07
CA THR A 32 29.15 -15.97 -0.89
C THR A 32 28.63 -14.64 -0.33
N VAL A 33 28.62 -13.60 -1.16
CA VAL A 33 28.05 -12.29 -0.85
C VAL A 33 27.22 -11.85 -2.06
N GLY A 34 25.91 -11.71 -1.90
CA GLY A 34 24.99 -11.56 -3.03
C GLY A 34 25.13 -12.75 -3.99
N ASN A 35 25.33 -12.48 -5.29
CA ASN A 35 25.54 -13.51 -6.31
C ASN A 35 27.02 -13.85 -6.58
N GLN A 36 27.94 -13.35 -5.76
CA GLN A 36 29.39 -13.56 -5.95
C GLN A 36 29.95 -14.54 -4.92
N THR A 37 30.91 -15.34 -5.36
CA THR A 37 31.64 -16.31 -4.52
C THR A 37 33.11 -15.95 -4.45
N ALA A 38 33.74 -16.12 -3.29
CA ALA A 38 35.17 -15.94 -3.11
C ALA A 38 35.78 -16.99 -2.19
N PHE A 39 37.05 -17.31 -2.45
CA PHE A 39 37.87 -18.10 -1.53
C PHE A 39 38.42 -17.21 -0.42
N VAL A 40 38.43 -17.75 0.80
CA VAL A 40 39.01 -17.07 1.95
C VAL A 40 40.51 -17.36 2.04
N ARG A 41 41.28 -16.35 2.42
CA ARG A 41 42.73 -16.46 2.64
C ARG A 41 43.02 -17.04 4.03
N PRO A 42 44.24 -17.53 4.30
CA PRO A 42 44.60 -18.04 5.63
C PRO A 42 44.43 -17.04 6.79
N ASP A 43 44.44 -15.73 6.50
CA ASP A 43 44.22 -14.66 7.47
C ASP A 43 42.73 -14.31 7.68
N GLY A 44 41.82 -15.07 7.07
CA GLY A 44 40.37 -14.85 7.15
C GLY A 44 39.84 -13.76 6.22
N THR A 45 40.70 -13.10 5.45
CA THR A 45 40.27 -12.07 4.49
C THR A 45 39.84 -12.69 3.16
N PHE A 46 38.94 -12.02 2.43
CA PHE A 46 38.54 -12.43 1.09
C PHE A 46 38.26 -11.20 0.21
N LEU A 47 38.21 -11.41 -1.10
CA LEU A 47 37.95 -10.36 -2.08
C LEU A 47 36.77 -10.75 -2.97
N ILE A 48 35.69 -9.97 -2.88
CA ILE A 48 34.58 -10.06 -3.82
C ILE A 48 34.81 -9.05 -4.94
N ARG A 49 34.74 -9.51 -6.19
CA ARG A 49 34.84 -8.67 -7.39
C ARG A 49 33.47 -8.55 -8.04
N ASN A 50 33.25 -7.45 -8.75
CA ASN A 50 32.05 -7.24 -9.59
C ASN A 50 30.72 -7.40 -8.83
N ILE A 51 30.65 -6.91 -7.59
CA ILE A 51 29.39 -6.82 -6.85
C ILE A 51 28.74 -5.48 -7.15
N ALA A 52 27.50 -5.53 -7.66
CA ALA A 52 26.69 -4.33 -7.85
C ALA A 52 26.35 -3.77 -6.47
N VAL A 53 26.70 -2.50 -6.23
CA VAL A 53 26.43 -1.79 -4.99
C VAL A 53 25.55 -0.59 -5.29
N PHE A 54 24.28 -0.68 -4.88
CA PHE A 54 23.37 0.46 -4.95
C PHE A 54 23.57 1.35 -3.73
N GLN A 55 24.07 2.56 -4.00
CA GLN A 55 24.22 3.63 -3.02
C GLN A 55 23.81 4.95 -3.65
N SER A 56 23.10 5.76 -2.89
CA SER A 56 22.99 7.19 -3.20
C SER A 56 24.02 7.97 -2.40
N ARG A 57 24.75 8.87 -3.07
CA ARG A 57 25.68 9.80 -2.41
C ARG A 57 24.97 10.99 -1.75
N ASP A 58 23.77 11.35 -2.21
CA ASP A 58 23.15 12.66 -1.92
C ASP A 58 21.66 12.63 -1.54
N THR A 59 20.97 11.48 -1.53
CA THR A 59 19.49 11.45 -1.39
C THR A 59 18.95 10.78 -0.12
N GLY A 60 19.78 10.52 0.90
CA GLY A 60 19.33 9.89 2.15
C GLY A 60 18.81 8.44 2.00
N VAL A 61 19.01 7.83 0.83
CA VAL A 61 18.62 6.44 0.55
C VAL A 61 19.50 5.49 1.34
N ALA A 62 18.87 4.56 2.06
CA ALA A 62 19.59 3.54 2.80
C ALA A 62 20.39 2.64 1.84
N PRO A 63 21.66 2.34 2.14
CA PRO A 63 22.47 1.49 1.27
C PRO A 63 21.91 0.08 1.21
N GLN A 64 22.08 -0.57 0.05
CA GLN A 64 21.74 -1.97 -0.13
C GLN A 64 22.48 -2.84 0.90
N LEU A 65 21.76 -3.83 1.43
CA LEU A 65 22.26 -4.79 2.39
C LEU A 65 22.71 -6.09 1.72
N TYR A 66 23.75 -6.67 2.30
CA TYR A 66 24.33 -7.97 1.96
C TYR A 66 24.61 -8.73 3.23
N ARG A 67 24.78 -10.05 3.10
CA ARG A 67 25.33 -10.89 4.15
C ARG A 67 26.35 -11.84 3.57
N VAL A 68 27.28 -12.26 4.42
CA VAL A 68 28.22 -13.32 4.09
C VAL A 68 27.58 -14.63 4.50
N ARG A 69 27.59 -15.60 3.58
CA ARG A 69 27.38 -17.00 3.92
C ARG A 69 28.68 -17.74 3.69
N ALA A 70 29.13 -18.49 4.67
CA ALA A 70 30.39 -19.23 4.65
C ALA A 70 30.11 -20.73 4.68
N THR A 71 30.94 -21.46 3.97
CA THR A 71 30.95 -22.91 3.98
C THR A 71 32.42 -23.36 4.03
N CYS A 72 32.78 -24.07 5.09
CA CYS A 72 34.14 -24.53 5.36
C CYS A 72 34.19 -26.05 5.39
N LEU A 73 35.23 -26.65 4.81
CA LEU A 73 35.47 -28.09 4.85
C LEU A 73 36.67 -28.38 5.74
N ARG A 74 36.43 -28.87 6.96
CA ARG A 74 37.47 -29.16 7.96
C ARG A 74 37.43 -30.62 8.36
N GLY A 75 38.53 -31.35 8.12
CA GLY A 75 38.62 -32.75 8.51
C GLY A 75 37.53 -33.65 7.90
N GLY A 76 36.99 -33.29 6.73
CA GLY A 76 35.88 -34.00 6.07
C GLY A 76 34.49 -33.58 6.54
N VAL A 77 34.38 -32.63 7.47
CA VAL A 77 33.10 -32.10 7.99
C VAL A 77 32.81 -30.73 7.37
N MET A 78 31.56 -30.55 6.95
CA MET A 78 31.06 -29.27 6.45
C MET A 78 30.57 -28.41 7.63
N GLU A 79 31.17 -27.24 7.78
CA GLU A 79 30.74 -26.21 8.72
C GLU A 79 30.16 -25.03 7.95
N THR A 80 29.01 -24.52 8.41
CA THR A 80 28.36 -23.36 7.79
C THR A 80 28.20 -22.23 8.79
N GLY A 81 28.13 -21.02 8.28
CA GLY A 81 27.81 -19.85 9.08
C GLY A 81 27.42 -18.66 8.25
N GLN A 82 26.78 -17.69 8.87
CA GLN A 82 26.40 -16.44 8.20
C GLN A 82 26.62 -15.22 9.08
N SER A 83 26.82 -14.07 8.44
CA SER A 83 26.88 -12.77 9.12
C SER A 83 25.49 -12.15 9.26
N ALA A 84 25.37 -11.18 10.15
CA ALA A 84 24.30 -10.19 10.06
C ALA A 84 24.39 -9.41 8.73
N PHE A 85 23.31 -8.73 8.37
CA PHE A 85 23.30 -7.83 7.22
C PHE A 85 24.24 -6.63 7.41
N PHE A 86 24.91 -6.25 6.34
CA PHE A 86 25.82 -5.11 6.29
C PHE A 86 25.77 -4.42 4.93
N SER A 87 26.17 -3.16 4.86
CA SER A 87 26.29 -2.41 3.62
C SER A 87 27.73 -2.44 3.10
N LEU A 88 27.90 -2.67 1.80
CA LEU A 88 29.19 -2.51 1.13
C LEU A 88 29.41 -1.06 0.73
N ARG A 89 30.66 -0.59 0.72
CA ARG A 89 31.07 0.71 0.15
C ARG A 89 32.02 0.48 -1.03
N PRO A 90 31.77 1.11 -2.20
CA PRO A 90 32.64 0.96 -3.36
C PRO A 90 34.10 1.29 -3.04
N THR A 91 35.03 0.45 -3.52
CA THR A 91 36.49 0.63 -3.38
C THR A 91 37.03 0.66 -1.94
N GLN A 92 36.21 0.33 -0.94
CA GLN A 92 36.61 0.34 0.46
C GLN A 92 36.60 -1.06 1.08
N THR A 93 37.59 -1.35 1.93
CA THR A 93 37.58 -2.53 2.80
C THR A 93 36.41 -2.44 3.78
N THR A 94 35.56 -3.46 3.79
CA THR A 94 34.42 -3.58 4.72
C THR A 94 34.75 -4.59 5.80
N PHE A 95 34.65 -4.20 7.06
CA PHE A 95 34.82 -5.10 8.20
C PHE A 95 33.47 -5.69 8.59
N ILE A 96 33.41 -7.02 8.72
CA ILE A 96 32.22 -7.75 9.12
C ILE A 96 32.39 -8.14 10.59
N ALA A 97 31.37 -7.88 11.41
CA ALA A 97 31.47 -8.06 12.86
C ALA A 97 31.77 -9.51 13.27
N ALA A 98 31.02 -10.48 12.72
CA ALA A 98 31.24 -11.91 12.90
C ALA A 98 30.48 -12.70 11.83
N VAL A 99 30.96 -13.91 11.55
CA VAL A 99 30.18 -14.98 10.92
C VAL A 99 29.86 -15.97 12.02
N LEU A 100 28.58 -16.19 12.31
CA LEU A 100 28.15 -17.09 13.37
C LEU A 100 27.93 -18.50 12.80
N PRO A 101 28.35 -19.57 13.49
CA PRO A 101 28.08 -20.94 13.06
C PRO A 101 26.56 -21.21 13.12
N THR A 102 25.93 -21.40 11.96
CA THR A 102 24.49 -21.66 11.84
C THR A 102 24.18 -22.30 10.50
N ALA A 103 23.00 -22.92 10.40
CA ALA A 103 22.42 -23.23 9.10
C ALA A 103 22.26 -21.94 8.27
N LEU A 104 22.49 -22.04 6.96
CA LEU A 104 22.36 -20.90 6.06
C LEU A 104 20.89 -20.67 5.75
N ASP A 105 20.45 -19.41 5.86
CA ASP A 105 19.10 -19.07 5.47
C ASP A 105 18.96 -19.20 3.94
N PRO A 106 17.83 -19.72 3.46
CA PRO A 106 17.58 -19.86 2.03
C PRO A 106 17.61 -18.50 1.33
N ILE A 107 18.01 -18.52 0.05
CA ILE A 107 17.99 -17.33 -0.80
C ILE A 107 16.63 -17.30 -1.51
N PRO A 108 15.86 -16.21 -1.42
CA PRO A 108 14.61 -16.11 -2.15
C PRO A 108 14.83 -16.11 -3.67
N VAL A 109 13.89 -16.69 -4.40
CA VAL A 109 13.88 -16.72 -5.88
C VAL A 109 13.13 -15.54 -6.47
N SER A 110 12.25 -14.92 -5.69
CA SER A 110 11.50 -13.73 -6.06
C SER A 110 11.03 -13.00 -4.81
N VAL A 111 10.69 -11.73 -4.98
CA VAL A 111 10.00 -10.92 -3.97
C VAL A 111 8.79 -10.24 -4.60
N ALA A 112 7.75 -10.05 -3.81
CA ALA A 112 6.58 -9.26 -4.17
C ALA A 112 6.40 -8.15 -3.13
N ALA A 113 6.02 -6.96 -3.59
CA ALA A 113 5.69 -5.83 -2.74
C ALA A 113 4.20 -5.52 -2.88
N ALA A 114 3.54 -5.24 -1.76
CA ALA A 114 2.14 -4.84 -1.72
C ALA A 114 1.95 -3.73 -0.67
N ALA A 115 0.93 -2.91 -0.81
CA ALA A 115 0.55 -1.89 0.16
C ALA A 115 -0.98 -1.87 0.29
N PRO A 116 -1.53 -1.38 1.42
CA PRO A 116 -2.98 -1.33 1.63
C PRO A 116 -3.69 -0.29 0.74
N VAL A 117 -2.95 0.66 0.16
CA VAL A 117 -3.42 1.70 -0.74
C VAL A 117 -2.42 1.88 -1.88
N ASP A 118 -2.89 2.40 -3.01
CA ASP A 118 -2.10 2.73 -4.20
C ASP A 118 -2.05 4.25 -4.47
N ALA A 119 -2.58 5.05 -3.55
CA ALA A 119 -2.69 6.50 -3.62
C ALA A 119 -2.32 7.13 -2.27
N LEU A 120 -1.59 8.24 -2.30
CA LEU A 120 -1.18 8.99 -1.10
C LEU A 120 -1.25 10.50 -1.35
N ALA A 121 -1.95 11.25 -0.49
CA ALA A 121 -1.84 12.70 -0.43
C ALA A 121 -0.62 13.14 0.40
N VAL A 122 -0.36 14.45 0.44
CA VAL A 122 0.74 14.98 1.25
C VAL A 122 0.51 14.67 2.72
N GLY A 123 1.48 14.00 3.34
CA GLY A 123 1.44 13.61 4.75
C GLY A 123 0.81 12.24 5.00
N ASP A 124 0.05 11.69 4.05
CA ASP A 124 -0.45 10.32 4.14
C ASP A 124 0.68 9.31 4.12
N THR A 125 0.45 8.16 4.76
CA THR A 125 1.44 7.09 4.82
C THR A 125 0.86 5.72 4.48
N ALA A 126 1.67 4.89 3.84
CA ALA A 126 1.35 3.49 3.58
C ALA A 126 2.55 2.60 3.91
N GLN A 127 2.32 1.54 4.69
CA GLN A 127 3.33 0.53 4.94
C GLN A 127 3.35 -0.45 3.77
N VAL A 128 4.49 -0.55 3.09
CA VAL A 128 4.74 -1.62 2.12
C VAL A 128 5.01 -2.92 2.88
N GLN A 129 4.35 -4.00 2.48
CA GLN A 129 4.65 -5.36 2.87
C GLN A 129 5.45 -6.04 1.76
N VAL A 130 6.49 -6.79 2.14
CA VAL A 130 7.34 -7.52 1.19
C VAL A 130 7.35 -9.00 1.54
N LEU A 131 6.90 -9.83 0.59
CA LEU A 131 6.91 -11.28 0.71
C LEU A 131 7.98 -11.89 -0.20
N ALA A 132 8.91 -12.61 0.41
CA ALA A 132 9.91 -13.42 -0.27
C ALA A 132 9.36 -14.81 -0.58
N SER A 133 9.62 -15.34 -1.77
CA SER A 133 9.26 -16.72 -2.16
C SER A 133 10.51 -17.56 -2.37
N PHE A 134 10.47 -18.85 -2.00
CA PHE A 134 11.63 -19.75 -2.03
C PHE A 134 11.43 -20.94 -2.99
N ALA A 135 12.53 -21.49 -3.50
CA ALA A 135 12.51 -22.55 -4.51
C ALA A 135 11.82 -23.84 -4.05
N GLU A 136 11.91 -24.18 -2.76
CA GLU A 136 11.27 -25.38 -2.18
C GLU A 136 9.80 -25.12 -1.80
N GLY A 137 9.26 -23.96 -2.16
CA GLY A 137 7.94 -23.49 -1.76
C GLY A 137 7.97 -22.70 -0.44
N GLY A 138 6.84 -22.07 -0.13
CA GLY A 138 6.69 -21.19 1.03
C GLY A 138 7.06 -19.74 0.76
N SER A 139 6.60 -18.88 1.66
CA SER A 139 6.86 -17.44 1.63
C SER A 139 7.14 -16.90 3.03
N GLU A 140 7.99 -15.88 3.11
CA GLU A 140 8.34 -15.21 4.36
C GLU A 140 8.14 -13.69 4.24
N ASP A 141 7.68 -13.06 5.32
CA ASP A 141 7.65 -11.61 5.42
C ASP A 141 9.06 -11.08 5.69
N VAL A 142 9.57 -10.33 4.71
CA VAL A 142 10.90 -9.72 4.77
C VAL A 142 10.81 -8.20 4.75
N THR A 143 9.68 -7.63 5.16
CA THR A 143 9.41 -6.18 5.07
C THR A 143 10.50 -5.32 5.71
N LEU A 144 10.97 -5.71 6.90
CA LEU A 144 11.85 -4.87 7.70
C LEU A 144 13.30 -4.90 7.20
N ARG A 145 14.04 -3.81 7.48
CA ARG A 145 15.47 -3.73 7.15
C ARG A 145 16.29 -4.86 7.79
N ALA A 146 15.88 -5.31 8.97
CA ALA A 146 16.52 -6.41 9.70
C ALA A 146 16.50 -7.73 8.90
N ALA A 147 15.52 -7.91 8.01
CA ALA A 147 15.40 -9.05 7.10
C ALA A 147 16.17 -8.86 5.77
N GLY A 148 16.92 -7.77 5.63
CA GLY A 148 17.78 -7.50 4.46
C GLY A 148 17.13 -6.68 3.36
N THR A 149 15.89 -6.19 3.57
CA THR A 149 15.19 -5.39 2.57
C THR A 149 15.69 -3.96 2.52
N THR A 150 15.79 -3.42 1.31
CA THR A 150 16.16 -2.04 1.02
C THR A 150 15.11 -1.40 0.13
N TYR A 151 14.66 -0.21 0.51
CA TYR A 151 13.68 0.57 -0.22
C TYR A 151 14.34 1.80 -0.86
N LEU A 152 13.87 2.13 -2.07
CA LEU A 152 14.31 3.31 -2.82
C LEU A 152 13.09 3.97 -3.46
N SER A 153 12.91 5.27 -3.22
CA SER A 153 11.99 6.08 -4.02
C SER A 153 12.69 6.54 -5.31
N THR A 154 12.05 6.35 -6.45
CA THR A 154 12.55 6.87 -7.74
C THR A 154 12.48 8.40 -7.83
N ASN A 155 11.57 9.01 -7.07
CA ASN A 155 11.43 10.46 -6.98
C ASN A 155 11.07 10.89 -5.54
N PRO A 156 12.06 11.30 -4.73
CA PRO A 156 11.83 11.72 -3.34
C PRO A 156 11.02 13.02 -3.20
N ARG A 157 10.73 13.73 -4.31
CA ARG A 157 9.82 14.88 -4.30
C ARG A 157 8.34 14.49 -4.39
N LEU A 158 8.04 13.22 -4.71
CA LEU A 158 6.67 12.70 -4.78
C LEU A 158 6.38 11.78 -3.59
N LEU A 159 7.32 10.90 -3.29
CA LEU A 159 7.20 9.87 -2.25
C LEU A 159 8.52 9.73 -1.52
N THR A 160 8.49 9.75 -0.20
CA THR A 160 9.63 9.30 0.61
C THR A 160 9.34 7.91 1.16
N VAL A 161 10.38 7.16 1.49
CA VAL A 161 10.22 5.83 2.09
C VAL A 161 11.26 5.64 3.18
N THR A 162 10.83 5.15 4.34
CA THR A 162 11.74 4.84 5.45
C THR A 162 12.51 3.55 5.16
N GLN A 163 13.51 3.28 6.00
CA GLN A 163 14.32 2.07 5.86
C GLN A 163 13.52 0.77 6.07
N ASP A 164 12.36 0.85 6.73
CA ASP A 164 11.49 -0.28 7.09
C ASP A 164 10.19 -0.29 6.26
N GLY A 165 10.13 0.47 5.17
CA GLY A 165 9.06 0.36 4.16
C GLY A 165 7.83 1.25 4.38
N LEU A 166 7.88 2.20 5.32
CA LEU A 166 6.82 3.19 5.46
C LEU A 166 6.99 4.29 4.40
N VAL A 167 6.06 4.35 3.46
CA VAL A 167 6.01 5.34 2.37
C VAL A 167 5.20 6.55 2.83
N THR A 168 5.62 7.76 2.46
CA THR A 168 4.92 9.00 2.77
C THR A 168 4.77 9.86 1.51
N GLY A 169 3.55 10.31 1.25
CA GLY A 169 3.24 11.27 0.17
C GLY A 169 3.81 12.65 0.49
N VAL A 170 4.54 13.24 -0.46
CA VAL A 170 5.19 14.56 -0.30
C VAL A 170 5.11 15.41 -1.56
N ASN A 171 4.27 15.03 -2.54
CA ASN A 171 4.13 15.76 -3.79
C ASN A 171 3.64 17.18 -3.51
N THR A 172 4.38 18.20 -3.97
CA THR A 172 3.98 19.60 -3.83
C THR A 172 3.39 20.17 -5.12
N SER A 173 3.20 19.35 -6.14
CA SER A 173 2.57 19.73 -7.42
C SER A 173 1.06 19.58 -7.32
N GLU A 174 0.35 20.56 -7.87
CA GLU A 174 -1.10 20.55 -8.05
C GLU A 174 -1.57 19.35 -8.89
N THR A 175 -0.73 18.84 -9.80
CA THR A 175 -1.06 17.67 -10.62
C THR A 175 -0.65 16.36 -9.92
N PRO A 176 -1.55 15.36 -9.86
CA PRO A 176 -1.19 14.03 -9.39
C PRO A 176 -0.10 13.41 -10.28
N GLN A 177 0.88 12.75 -9.67
CA GLN A 177 2.00 12.13 -10.38
C GLN A 177 2.25 10.71 -9.86
N MET A 178 2.68 9.83 -10.76
CA MET A 178 3.07 8.47 -10.38
C MET A 178 4.49 8.47 -9.81
N GLY A 179 4.65 7.91 -8.62
CA GLY A 179 5.95 7.62 -8.01
C GLY A 179 6.12 6.12 -7.82
N THR A 180 7.36 5.63 -7.95
CA THR A 180 7.68 4.21 -7.80
C THR A 180 8.57 4.00 -6.60
N ILE A 181 8.24 3.02 -5.76
CA ILE A 181 9.14 2.49 -4.75
C ILE A 181 9.75 1.19 -5.28
N VAL A 182 11.07 1.17 -5.35
CA VAL A 182 11.86 -0.01 -5.69
C VAL A 182 12.23 -0.74 -4.40
N VAL A 183 11.98 -2.05 -4.38
CA VAL A 183 12.28 -2.94 -3.26
C VAL A 183 13.35 -3.92 -3.69
N LEU A 184 14.42 -4.02 -2.91
CA LEU A 184 15.52 -4.96 -3.11
C LEU A 184 15.69 -5.86 -1.88
N ASN A 185 15.74 -7.16 -2.08
CA ASN A 185 16.07 -8.13 -1.02
C ASN A 185 16.91 -9.27 -1.62
N GLU A 186 18.10 -9.50 -1.08
CA GLU A 186 18.99 -10.61 -1.47
C GLU A 186 19.29 -10.70 -2.99
N GLY A 187 19.18 -9.58 -3.72
CA GLY A 187 19.40 -9.52 -5.18
C GLY A 187 18.13 -9.63 -6.03
N ASN A 188 16.97 -9.89 -5.41
CA ASN A 188 15.67 -9.82 -6.08
C ASN A 188 15.12 -8.40 -6.03
N LEU A 189 14.35 -8.04 -7.06
CA LEU A 189 13.76 -6.72 -7.23
C LEU A 189 12.24 -6.85 -7.38
N ALA A 190 11.52 -5.99 -6.66
CA ALA A 190 10.10 -5.69 -6.90
C ALA A 190 9.91 -4.18 -6.99
N THR A 191 8.80 -3.76 -7.60
CA THR A 191 8.37 -2.37 -7.64
C THR A 191 6.94 -2.28 -7.17
N ILE A 192 6.60 -1.16 -6.53
CA ILE A 192 5.23 -0.78 -6.23
C ILE A 192 5.06 0.69 -6.58
N ASP A 193 3.97 1.00 -7.26
CA ASP A 193 3.66 2.35 -7.71
C ASP A 193 2.59 2.97 -6.81
N PHE A 194 2.72 4.26 -6.54
CA PHE A 194 1.70 5.05 -5.88
C PHE A 194 1.36 6.27 -6.72
N LYS A 195 0.08 6.60 -6.81
CA LYS A 195 -0.38 7.91 -7.26
C LYS A 195 -0.20 8.90 -6.11
N SER A 196 0.67 9.89 -6.29
CA SER A 196 0.95 10.91 -5.28
C SER A 196 0.19 12.19 -5.61
N PHE A 197 -0.64 12.64 -4.68
CA PHE A 197 -1.43 13.86 -4.80
C PHE A 197 -0.72 15.03 -4.13
N GLY A 198 -0.86 16.21 -4.73
CA GLY A 198 -0.46 17.47 -4.13
C GLY A 198 -1.18 17.73 -2.79
N PRO A 199 -0.84 18.82 -2.07
CA PRO A 199 -1.83 19.39 -1.17
C PRO A 199 -3.12 19.61 -1.98
N SER A 200 -4.28 19.23 -1.45
CA SER A 200 -5.56 19.58 -2.09
C SER A 200 -5.50 21.06 -2.38
N ASN A 201 -5.69 21.43 -3.65
CA ASN A 201 -5.93 22.81 -4.04
C ASN A 201 -7.34 23.07 -3.50
N ASP A 202 -7.50 23.29 -2.20
CA ASP A 202 -8.77 23.52 -1.50
C ASP A 202 -8.47 24.72 -0.59
N PHE A 203 -8.64 25.91 -1.16
CA PHE A 203 -8.09 27.15 -0.62
C PHE A 203 -8.85 27.64 0.61
N ASP A 204 -10.13 27.31 0.74
CA ASP A 204 -10.98 27.59 1.90
C ASP A 204 -11.11 26.40 2.87
N ASN A 205 -10.67 25.20 2.48
CA ASN A 205 -10.65 23.97 3.27
C ASN A 205 -12.05 23.42 3.59
N ASP A 206 -12.98 23.54 2.65
CA ASP A 206 -14.35 23.04 2.81
C ASP A 206 -14.53 21.57 2.37
N GLY A 207 -13.46 20.97 1.83
CA GLY A 207 -13.42 19.59 1.38
C GLY A 207 -13.67 19.41 -0.11
N MET A 208 -13.84 20.49 -0.87
CA MET A 208 -13.90 20.50 -2.33
C MET A 208 -12.58 21.02 -2.94
N PRO A 209 -12.07 20.41 -4.02
CA PRO A 209 -10.89 20.95 -4.68
C PRO A 209 -11.25 22.16 -5.57
N ASN A 210 -10.50 23.26 -5.46
CA ASN A 210 -10.46 24.45 -6.31
C ASN A 210 -10.60 24.17 -7.81
N ASP A 211 -9.97 23.12 -8.34
CA ASP A 211 -10.06 22.78 -9.77
C ASP A 211 -11.47 22.29 -10.14
N TRP A 212 -12.13 21.59 -9.22
CA TRP A 212 -13.52 21.16 -9.34
C TRP A 212 -14.45 22.36 -9.15
N GLU A 213 -14.21 23.18 -8.14
CA GLU A 213 -14.96 24.42 -7.91
C GLU A 213 -14.88 25.39 -9.11
N ASP A 214 -13.68 25.59 -9.68
CA ASP A 214 -13.47 26.39 -10.90
C ASP A 214 -14.21 25.81 -12.12
N LEU A 215 -14.32 24.48 -12.22
CA LEU A 215 -14.99 23.82 -13.32
C LEU A 215 -16.51 24.02 -13.26
N PHE A 216 -17.08 24.00 -12.07
CA PHE A 216 -18.52 24.07 -11.85
C PHE A 216 -19.04 25.45 -11.47
N GLY A 217 -18.15 26.41 -11.22
CA GLY A 217 -18.49 27.81 -10.99
C GLY A 217 -18.74 28.17 -9.52
N LEU A 218 -18.18 27.39 -8.59
CA LEU A 218 -18.18 27.65 -7.14
C LEU A 218 -17.05 28.62 -6.74
N ASP A 219 -17.08 29.12 -5.51
CA ASP A 219 -16.08 30.07 -5.00
C ASP A 219 -15.01 29.38 -4.15
N LYS A 220 -13.94 28.94 -4.82
CA LYS A 220 -12.74 28.36 -4.21
C LYS A 220 -12.01 29.19 -3.14
N PHE A 221 -12.51 30.35 -2.75
CA PHE A 221 -11.93 31.15 -1.67
C PHE A 221 -12.91 31.33 -0.50
N SER A 222 -14.05 30.66 -0.54
CA SER A 222 -15.12 30.74 0.43
C SER A 222 -15.81 29.39 0.57
N ASP A 223 -15.74 28.82 1.78
CA ASP A 223 -16.48 27.61 2.18
C ASP A 223 -17.97 27.71 1.80
N ASP A 224 -18.31 27.04 0.70
CA ASP A 224 -19.65 26.95 0.13
C ASP A 224 -20.12 25.49 -0.03
N ALA A 225 -19.38 24.53 0.56
CA ALA A 225 -19.68 23.10 0.63
C ALA A 225 -21.10 22.73 1.10
N ASP A 226 -21.66 23.49 2.04
CA ASP A 226 -23.04 23.30 2.56
C ASP A 226 -24.10 24.02 1.71
N GLY A 227 -23.68 24.74 0.66
CA GLY A 227 -24.55 25.37 -0.33
C GLY A 227 -25.14 24.35 -1.30
N ASP A 228 -26.15 24.78 -2.05
CA ASP A 228 -26.88 24.02 -3.05
C ASP A 228 -27.02 24.95 -4.28
N LEU A 229 -26.07 24.82 -5.22
CA LEU A 229 -25.86 25.81 -6.27
C LEU A 229 -26.97 25.76 -7.34
N ASP A 230 -27.57 24.61 -7.61
CA ASP A 230 -28.65 24.44 -8.59
C ASP A 230 -30.05 24.21 -8.00
N GLY A 231 -30.15 23.95 -6.69
CA GLY A 231 -31.41 23.91 -5.95
C GLY A 231 -32.12 22.56 -5.98
N ASP A 232 -31.39 21.47 -6.21
CA ASP A 232 -31.94 20.12 -6.38
C ASP A 232 -32.12 19.35 -5.05
N GLY A 233 -31.47 19.84 -3.98
CA GLY A 233 -31.55 19.31 -2.63
C GLY A 233 -30.30 18.55 -2.15
N LEU A 234 -29.25 18.41 -2.96
CA LEU A 234 -27.91 18.00 -2.53
C LEU A 234 -27.05 19.22 -2.21
N THR A 235 -26.11 19.08 -1.28
CA THR A 235 -25.09 20.13 -1.11
C THR A 235 -23.95 19.95 -2.12
N ASN A 236 -23.26 21.05 -2.47
CA ASN A 236 -22.10 21.03 -3.38
C ASN A 236 -21.08 19.93 -3.00
N LEU A 237 -20.83 19.76 -1.69
CA LEU A 237 -19.94 18.71 -1.19
C LEU A 237 -20.52 17.29 -1.29
N GLU A 238 -21.83 17.12 -1.12
CA GLU A 238 -22.50 15.84 -1.35
C GLU A 238 -22.41 15.44 -2.82
N GLU A 239 -22.58 16.40 -3.72
CA GLU A 239 -22.46 16.18 -5.17
C GLU A 239 -21.04 15.83 -5.58
N PHE A 240 -20.03 16.56 -5.06
CA PHE A 240 -18.63 16.19 -5.25
C PHE A 240 -18.34 14.73 -4.84
N ARG A 241 -18.94 14.28 -3.73
CA ARG A 241 -18.76 12.91 -3.22
C ARG A 241 -19.53 11.86 -4.01
N ARG A 242 -20.70 12.20 -4.55
CA ARG A 242 -21.54 11.29 -5.34
C ARG A 242 -21.13 11.26 -6.81
N GLY A 243 -20.40 12.27 -7.28
CA GLY A 243 -19.98 12.41 -8.67
C GLY A 243 -21.03 13.08 -9.57
N THR A 244 -22.06 13.69 -8.99
CA THR A 244 -23.06 14.52 -9.67
C THR A 244 -22.50 15.94 -9.91
N LEU A 245 -23.27 16.81 -10.55
CA LEU A 245 -22.81 18.11 -11.02
C LEU A 245 -23.53 19.25 -10.26
N PRO A 246 -22.82 20.08 -9.47
CA PRO A 246 -23.44 21.12 -8.62
C PRO A 246 -24.09 22.28 -9.39
N ASN A 247 -24.07 22.23 -10.72
CA ASN A 247 -24.68 23.23 -11.57
C ASN A 247 -25.65 22.62 -12.60
N ASP A 248 -25.99 21.35 -12.44
CA ASP A 248 -26.95 20.62 -13.27
C ASP A 248 -27.85 19.80 -12.34
N PRO A 249 -29.09 20.24 -12.06
CA PRO A 249 -29.93 19.65 -11.01
C PRO A 249 -30.46 18.24 -11.34
N ASP A 250 -30.01 17.65 -12.44
CA ASP A 250 -30.42 16.37 -13.03
C ASP A 250 -29.25 15.92 -13.94
N THR A 251 -28.25 15.29 -13.33
CA THR A 251 -26.94 15.00 -13.94
C THR A 251 -27.07 14.06 -15.14
N ASP A 252 -27.99 13.10 -15.07
CA ASP A 252 -28.16 12.07 -16.08
C ASP A 252 -29.29 12.36 -17.09
N ARG A 253 -30.13 13.36 -16.79
CA ARG A 253 -31.14 13.97 -17.65
C ARG A 253 -32.34 13.09 -17.96
N ASP A 254 -32.76 12.28 -17.00
CA ASP A 254 -33.99 11.51 -17.10
C ASP A 254 -35.25 12.26 -16.61
N GLY A 255 -35.06 13.40 -15.94
CA GLY A 255 -36.11 14.28 -15.42
C GLY A 255 -36.35 14.17 -13.92
N VAL A 256 -35.55 13.38 -13.19
CA VAL A 256 -35.55 13.28 -11.72
C VAL A 256 -34.37 14.09 -11.17
N PRO A 257 -34.58 15.02 -10.22
CA PRO A 257 -33.46 15.75 -9.64
C PRO A 257 -32.52 14.86 -8.83
N ASP A 258 -31.20 15.11 -8.85
CA ASP A 258 -30.21 14.22 -8.22
C ASP A 258 -30.45 14.06 -6.70
N GLY A 259 -30.93 15.11 -6.03
CA GLY A 259 -31.32 15.09 -4.62
C GLY A 259 -32.52 14.21 -4.29
N LEU A 260 -33.32 13.83 -5.29
CA LEU A 260 -34.46 12.91 -5.16
C LEU A 260 -34.21 11.55 -5.79
N ASP A 261 -33.14 11.41 -6.58
CA ASP A 261 -32.81 10.18 -7.29
C ASP A 261 -31.94 9.23 -6.44
N GLY A 262 -32.28 7.94 -6.48
CA GLY A 262 -31.50 6.86 -5.88
C GLY A 262 -30.28 6.47 -6.71
N ASP A 263 -30.26 6.76 -8.02
CA ASP A 263 -29.16 6.47 -8.94
C ASP A 263 -28.85 7.62 -9.92
N PRO A 264 -28.47 8.82 -9.41
CA PRO A 264 -28.37 10.10 -10.16
C PRO A 264 -27.30 10.17 -11.27
N LEU A 265 -26.70 9.04 -11.62
CA LEU A 265 -25.70 8.93 -12.69
C LEU A 265 -26.15 7.99 -13.82
N HIS A 266 -27.34 7.41 -13.73
CA HIS A 266 -27.83 6.39 -14.62
C HIS A 266 -29.30 6.66 -15.01
N PRO A 267 -29.54 7.15 -16.25
CA PRO A 267 -30.87 7.59 -16.67
C PRO A 267 -31.94 6.51 -16.55
N GLU A 268 -33.10 6.87 -16.01
CA GLU A 268 -34.30 6.02 -16.02
C GLU A 268 -34.87 5.87 -17.45
N GLU A 269 -34.68 4.67 -18.01
CA GLU A 269 -35.15 4.34 -19.37
C GLU A 269 -36.62 3.89 -19.42
N SER A 270 -37.28 3.75 -18.26
CA SER A 270 -38.63 3.17 -18.12
C SER A 270 -39.63 4.17 -17.53
N PRO A 271 -40.35 4.96 -18.34
CA PRO A 271 -41.30 5.92 -17.80
C PRO A 271 -42.46 5.21 -17.05
N PRO A 272 -43.00 5.82 -15.99
CA PRO A 272 -44.11 5.25 -15.23
C PRO A 272 -45.32 5.04 -16.14
N THR A 273 -45.91 3.85 -16.07
CA THR A 273 -47.08 3.50 -16.88
C THR A 273 -48.35 3.73 -16.08
N VAL A 274 -49.23 4.59 -16.59
CA VAL A 274 -50.56 4.82 -16.02
C VAL A 274 -51.60 4.00 -16.79
N LEU A 275 -52.21 3.02 -16.11
CA LEU A 275 -53.28 2.19 -16.66
C LEU A 275 -54.63 2.61 -16.07
N ILE A 276 -55.64 2.78 -16.94
CA ILE A 276 -57.02 2.89 -16.49
C ILE A 276 -57.51 1.47 -16.19
N ALA A 277 -57.49 1.10 -14.92
CA ALA A 277 -57.90 -0.22 -14.45
C ALA A 277 -59.41 -0.46 -14.63
N SER A 278 -60.24 0.59 -14.68
CA SER A 278 -61.68 0.49 -14.99
C SER A 278 -62.31 1.84 -15.36
N PRO A 279 -63.32 1.86 -16.27
CA PRO A 279 -63.76 0.75 -17.11
C PRO A 279 -62.74 0.43 -18.22
N GLY A 280 -62.57 -0.85 -18.54
CA GLY A 280 -61.64 -1.28 -19.59
C GLY A 280 -62.06 -0.85 -20.99
N ASP A 281 -61.09 -0.78 -21.91
CA ASP A 281 -61.31 -0.34 -23.29
C ASP A 281 -62.40 -1.15 -24.00
N GLY A 282 -63.32 -0.44 -24.69
CA GLY A 282 -64.38 -1.05 -25.51
C GLY A 282 -65.71 -1.29 -24.80
N GLY A 283 -65.90 -0.80 -23.57
CA GLY A 283 -67.20 -0.85 -22.89
C GLY A 283 -68.25 0.11 -23.50
N THR A 284 -69.47 -0.38 -23.73
CA THR A 284 -70.62 0.49 -24.06
C THR A 284 -71.16 1.19 -22.83
N LEU A 285 -71.25 2.52 -22.88
CA LEU A 285 -71.85 3.35 -21.82
C LEU A 285 -73.35 3.54 -22.10
N LEU A 286 -74.20 3.35 -21.08
CA LEU A 286 -75.62 3.67 -21.16
C LEU A 286 -75.88 5.09 -20.65
N GLU A 287 -76.87 5.77 -21.24
CA GLU A 287 -77.25 7.13 -20.83
C GLU A 287 -77.70 7.16 -19.35
N GLY A 288 -77.07 8.01 -18.56
CA GLY A 288 -77.31 8.13 -17.11
C GLY A 288 -76.48 7.22 -16.21
N GLN A 289 -75.59 6.39 -16.78
CA GLN A 289 -74.71 5.52 -15.98
C GLN A 289 -73.53 6.30 -15.39
N THR A 290 -73.31 6.17 -14.08
CA THR A 290 -72.13 6.71 -13.38
C THR A 290 -71.04 5.63 -13.31
N PHE A 291 -69.80 6.00 -13.61
CA PHE A 291 -68.63 5.12 -13.49
C PHE A 291 -67.60 5.72 -12.55
N ASN A 292 -66.92 4.85 -11.82
CA ASN A 292 -65.75 5.21 -11.04
C ASN A 292 -64.52 4.83 -11.86
N PHE A 293 -63.65 5.79 -12.12
CA PHE A 293 -62.35 5.51 -12.72
C PHE A 293 -61.44 4.91 -11.64
N ALA A 294 -60.85 3.77 -11.94
CA ALA A 294 -59.72 3.25 -11.19
C ALA A 294 -58.47 3.49 -12.04
N VAL A 295 -57.49 4.19 -11.47
CA VAL A 295 -56.19 4.45 -12.09
C VAL A 295 -55.16 3.63 -11.31
N ASP A 296 -54.37 2.84 -12.02
CA ASP A 296 -53.22 2.12 -11.48
C ASP A 296 -51.96 2.72 -12.10
N ALA A 297 -51.06 3.23 -11.27
CA ALA A 297 -49.76 3.73 -11.71
C ALA A 297 -48.73 2.66 -11.35
N GLN A 298 -48.04 2.15 -12.36
CA GLN A 298 -46.96 1.18 -12.22
C GLN A 298 -45.65 1.86 -12.54
N ASP A 299 -44.73 1.75 -11.61
CA ASP A 299 -43.37 2.26 -11.64
C ASP A 299 -42.46 1.09 -11.24
N ASP A 300 -41.27 0.98 -11.84
CA ASP A 300 -40.37 -0.15 -11.54
C ASP A 300 -39.62 0.03 -10.21
N GLY A 301 -39.79 1.18 -9.56
CA GLY A 301 -39.37 1.43 -8.19
C GLY A 301 -37.92 1.85 -8.04
N LEU A 302 -37.29 2.35 -9.11
CA LEU A 302 -35.97 2.98 -9.04
C LEU A 302 -36.01 4.36 -8.37
N LEU A 303 -37.18 4.98 -8.24
CA LEU A 303 -37.42 6.29 -7.63
C LEU A 303 -37.48 6.30 -6.08
N ALA A 304 -36.84 5.38 -5.34
CA ALA A 304 -36.94 5.34 -3.87
C ALA A 304 -35.68 4.88 -3.11
#